data_AF-A0A517QT93-F1
#
_entry.id   AF-A0A517QT93-F1
#
_cell.length_a   1.000
_cell.length_b   1.000
_cell.length_c   1.000
_cell.angle_alpha   90.00
_cell.angle_beta   90.00
_cell.angle_gamma   90.00
#
_symmetry.space_group_name_H-M   'P 1'
#
loop_
_entity.id
_entity.type
_entity.pdbx_description
1 polymer ?
#
loop_
_entity_poly.entity_id
_entity_poly.type
_entity_poly.pdbx_seq_one_letter_code
_entity_poly.pdbx_strand_id
1 'polypeptide(L)'
;MKQLCASFLIVVMFTTHCFSEEQPTLKADIVGLWMMGQSLCEGAESLPVVTPTDQGWGNYRFKRGVRTWMYGDHCQTPEDRSEEQFKFVPLSATKHGGLGETIANGLADHLKSQFTAPKLSKDKSKAASPHFLTAYAGQGGRLIDELSSIDQSTDPRTPESRQHGGGYYKTSLDDARRAKAQAESMGKKFSIAALIWMQGEANGGPKGGINPSRWGEELTRPDGQKWYRDRLIEYRNQWSHDLQLITGQVDEIPMFTYQTQGAAGEAQLMAADRDPNISMVGPHYMVPSAANSRYSGRYGDPIHLSADGQRWYGEQVAKVVHRVLQEGEEWEPLRPRKAIVAPDRKSVLVEFLVPRPPLVLDETFLPRQRYPMNKGFHSLYGFQIRDADRAVSEITEITVESPTSLRIELTSPLDKETTATLSYGLPYADRIGTILDIRKGPNIDDQPTTDLLVEAIDDDRLKPLIAEGIFYVSNMLSGEAYSRAPIRLIQAANGKTANGKTANGTTTLRFQNRELRNNKSFATGQKLTAMRAFSYGNLRDSDSEKAIYHFADGAYGTRVDQPYPLWNWCVLFNQFPISEQ
;
A
#
# COMPACT_ATOMS: atom_id res chain seq x y z
N MET A 1 -28.50 62.86 37.41
CA MET A 1 -28.17 63.49 36.11
C MET A 1 -27.41 62.48 35.28
N LYS A 2 -27.73 62.44 33.99
CA LYS A 2 -27.48 61.39 33.00
C LYS A 2 -25.99 61.07 32.76
N GLN A 3 -25.69 59.79 32.51
CA GLN A 3 -24.97 59.40 31.30
C GLN A 3 -25.28 57.93 30.96
N LEU A 4 -26.04 57.75 29.87
CA LEU A 4 -26.23 56.47 29.19
C LEU A 4 -25.03 56.22 28.28
N CYS A 5 -24.42 55.04 28.36
CA CYS A 5 -23.67 54.44 27.26
C CYS A 5 -24.40 53.17 26.84
N ALA A 6 -24.98 53.21 25.63
CA ALA A 6 -25.61 52.07 24.99
C ALA A 6 -24.52 51.20 24.34
N SER A 7 -24.51 49.91 24.66
CA SER A 7 -23.73 48.90 23.91
C SER A 7 -24.72 48.05 23.13
N PHE A 8 -24.60 48.10 21.80
CA PHE A 8 -25.34 47.25 20.86
C PHE A 8 -24.79 45.82 20.97
N LEU A 9 -25.64 44.87 21.38
CA LEU A 9 -25.36 43.44 21.30
C LEU A 9 -25.91 42.93 19.96
N ILE A 10 -25.02 42.62 19.02
CA ILE A 10 -25.37 41.89 17.78
C ILE A 10 -25.59 40.43 18.17
N VAL A 11 -26.85 39.99 18.17
CA VAL A 11 -27.20 38.58 18.29
C VAL A 11 -27.01 37.93 16.92
N VAL A 12 -25.90 37.21 16.75
CA VAL A 12 -25.71 36.28 15.63
C VAL A 12 -26.60 35.07 15.91
N MET A 13 -27.71 34.95 15.20
CA MET A 13 -28.51 33.73 15.20
C MET A 13 -27.71 32.61 14.52
N PHE A 14 -27.18 31.68 15.32
CA PHE A 14 -26.78 30.37 14.81
C PHE A 14 -28.05 29.58 14.50
N THR A 15 -28.27 29.28 13.22
CA THR A 15 -29.25 28.30 12.79
C THR A 15 -28.79 26.93 13.26
N THR A 16 -29.40 26.44 14.33
CA THR A 16 -29.29 25.05 14.76
C THR A 16 -29.90 24.18 13.67
N HIS A 17 -29.06 23.51 12.88
CA HIS A 17 -29.48 22.35 12.12
C HIS A 17 -29.89 21.28 13.14
N CYS A 18 -31.14 20.84 13.09
CA CYS A 18 -31.56 19.62 13.76
C CYS A 18 -30.69 18.48 13.22
N PHE A 19 -29.74 18.02 14.04
CA PHE A 19 -29.07 16.75 13.83
C PHE A 19 -30.14 15.66 13.89
N SER A 20 -30.37 14.99 12.76
CA SER A 20 -30.83 13.59 12.77
C SER A 20 -29.87 12.82 13.67
N GLU A 21 -30.37 11.99 14.58
CA GLU A 21 -29.52 11.04 15.32
C GLU A 21 -28.68 10.26 14.30
N GLU A 22 -27.38 10.55 14.23
CA GLU A 22 -26.43 9.80 13.41
C GLU A 22 -26.54 8.33 13.84
N GLN A 23 -26.96 7.46 12.91
CA GLN A 23 -26.82 6.03 13.09
C GLN A 23 -25.38 5.67 12.71
N PRO A 24 -24.52 5.23 13.65
CA PRO A 24 -23.22 4.68 13.32
C PRO A 24 -23.32 3.62 12.22
N THR A 25 -22.47 3.74 11.22
CA THR A 25 -22.48 2.96 9.96
C THR A 25 -22.28 1.45 10.15
N LEU A 26 -21.88 1.00 11.35
CA LEU A 26 -21.55 -0.39 11.69
C LEU A 26 -22.63 -1.09 12.55
N LYS A 27 -23.88 -0.62 12.54
CA LYS A 27 -24.99 -1.14 13.39
C LYS A 27 -25.85 -2.27 12.80
N ALA A 28 -25.68 -2.64 11.52
CA ALA A 28 -26.44 -3.76 10.95
C ALA A 28 -25.98 -5.11 11.53
N ASP A 29 -26.84 -6.14 11.46
CA ASP A 29 -26.44 -7.49 11.87
C ASP A 29 -25.29 -8.02 10.99
N ILE A 30 -25.37 -7.71 9.69
CA ILE A 30 -24.38 -8.07 8.68
C ILE A 30 -23.94 -6.79 7.95
N VAL A 31 -22.64 -6.54 7.95
CA VAL A 31 -22.04 -5.33 7.37
C VAL A 31 -21.10 -5.71 6.22
N GLY A 32 -21.38 -5.18 5.03
CA GLY A 32 -20.57 -5.34 3.83
C GLY A 32 -19.31 -4.49 3.87
N LEU A 33 -18.18 -5.12 3.55
CA LEU A 33 -16.89 -4.50 3.22
C LEU A 33 -16.62 -4.77 1.74
N TRP A 34 -16.91 -3.78 0.92
CA TRP A 34 -17.15 -3.96 -0.51
C TRP A 34 -15.92 -3.56 -1.32
N MET A 35 -15.26 -4.52 -1.96
CA MET A 35 -13.93 -4.31 -2.54
C MET A 35 -13.97 -4.27 -4.06
N MET A 36 -13.25 -3.30 -4.64
CA MET A 36 -12.96 -3.22 -6.07
C MET A 36 -11.50 -2.84 -6.26
N GLY A 37 -10.92 -3.31 -7.37
CA GLY A 37 -9.55 -2.97 -7.70
C GLY A 37 -8.91 -3.98 -8.64
N GLN A 38 -7.58 -3.99 -8.66
CA GLN A 38 -6.79 -4.83 -9.56
C GLN A 38 -6.02 -5.96 -8.84
N SER A 39 -4.82 -6.31 -9.32
CA SER A 39 -4.09 -7.53 -8.94
C SER A 39 -3.76 -7.59 -7.45
N LEU A 40 -3.49 -6.44 -6.82
CA LEU A 40 -3.24 -6.35 -5.38
C LEU A 40 -4.52 -6.62 -4.59
N CYS A 41 -5.70 -6.19 -5.05
CA CYS A 41 -6.97 -6.45 -4.37
C CYS A 41 -7.43 -7.90 -4.53
N GLU A 42 -7.27 -8.47 -5.74
CA GLU A 42 -7.61 -9.87 -6.00
C GLU A 42 -6.60 -10.86 -5.43
N GLY A 43 -5.53 -10.44 -4.77
CA GLY A 43 -4.55 -11.37 -4.21
C GLY A 43 -3.76 -12.16 -5.26
N ALA A 44 -3.35 -11.51 -6.35
CA ALA A 44 -2.52 -12.12 -7.37
C ALA A 44 -1.18 -12.56 -6.79
N GLU A 45 -0.84 -13.83 -6.99
CA GLU A 45 0.41 -14.46 -6.56
C GLU A 45 0.64 -14.44 -5.04
N SER A 46 -0.37 -14.08 -4.25
CA SER A 46 -0.37 -14.08 -2.77
C SER A 46 -0.43 -15.51 -2.20
N LEU A 47 0.61 -16.30 -2.44
CA LEU A 47 0.68 -17.73 -2.08
C LEU A 47 1.93 -18.05 -1.24
N PRO A 48 1.87 -19.06 -0.35
CA PRO A 48 0.70 -19.87 0.00
C PRO A 48 -0.35 -19.06 0.78
N VAL A 49 -1.61 -19.51 0.75
CA VAL A 49 -2.67 -18.93 1.60
C VAL A 49 -2.33 -19.17 3.07
N VAL A 50 -2.49 -18.14 3.91
CA VAL A 50 -2.20 -18.18 5.36
C VAL A 50 -3.46 -18.13 6.23
N THR A 51 -4.65 -17.93 5.65
CA THR A 51 -5.95 -18.09 6.34
C THR A 51 -6.90 -19.09 5.64
N PRO A 52 -6.49 -20.35 5.44
CA PRO A 52 -7.26 -21.32 4.63
C PRO A 52 -8.56 -21.80 5.31
N THR A 53 -8.76 -21.51 6.59
CA THR A 53 -9.90 -21.97 7.40
C THR A 53 -10.58 -20.79 8.10
N ASP A 54 -11.76 -21.04 8.65
CA ASP A 54 -12.40 -20.12 9.60
C ASP A 54 -11.44 -19.83 10.76
N GLN A 55 -11.28 -18.53 11.07
CA GLN A 55 -10.42 -18.02 12.13
C GLN A 55 -11.20 -17.75 13.43
N GLY A 56 -12.51 -18.04 13.46
CA GLY A 56 -13.34 -17.95 14.65
C GLY A 56 -13.87 -16.54 14.95
N TRP A 57 -13.63 -15.57 14.08
CA TRP A 57 -14.14 -14.20 14.21
C TRP A 57 -15.63 -14.06 13.83
N GLY A 58 -16.20 -15.09 13.19
CA GLY A 58 -17.60 -15.11 12.77
C GLY A 58 -17.88 -14.24 11.53
N ASN A 59 -16.86 -13.82 10.79
CA ASN A 59 -17.03 -13.07 9.54
C ASN A 59 -17.40 -14.00 8.38
N TYR A 60 -17.97 -13.43 7.32
CA TYR A 60 -18.50 -14.15 6.17
C TYR A 60 -17.80 -13.81 4.86
N ARG A 61 -17.84 -14.79 3.97
CA ARG A 61 -17.76 -14.61 2.51
C ARG A 61 -18.96 -15.29 1.87
N PHE A 62 -19.19 -15.04 0.59
CA PHE A 62 -20.07 -15.89 -0.20
C PHE A 62 -19.46 -17.29 -0.36
N LYS A 63 -20.30 -18.32 -0.48
CA LYS A 63 -19.87 -19.70 -0.79
C LYS A 63 -18.98 -19.74 -2.05
N ARG A 64 -19.30 -18.91 -3.04
CA ARG A 64 -18.52 -18.66 -4.26
C ARG A 64 -17.06 -18.25 -4.00
N GLY A 65 -16.80 -17.56 -2.89
CA GLY A 65 -15.51 -16.99 -2.56
C GLY A 65 -15.63 -15.52 -2.18
N VAL A 66 -14.50 -14.95 -1.74
CA VAL A 66 -14.35 -13.49 -1.64
C VAL A 66 -14.36 -12.87 -3.04
N ARG A 67 -13.69 -13.54 -4.00
CA ARG A 67 -13.68 -13.15 -5.42
C ARG A 67 -14.95 -13.67 -6.07
N THR A 68 -15.86 -12.78 -6.40
CA THR A 68 -17.18 -13.11 -6.94
C THR A 68 -17.21 -13.00 -8.46
N TRP A 69 -16.38 -12.15 -9.06
CA TRP A 69 -16.18 -12.13 -10.50
C TRP A 69 -15.22 -13.26 -10.93
N MET A 70 -15.58 -14.01 -11.99
CA MET A 70 -14.72 -15.01 -12.60
C MET A 70 -14.84 -14.97 -14.12
N TYR A 71 -13.71 -15.11 -14.81
CA TYR A 71 -13.69 -15.12 -16.27
C TYR A 71 -14.48 -16.31 -16.84
N GLY A 72 -15.35 -16.03 -17.81
CA GLY A 72 -16.16 -17.04 -18.49
C GLY A 72 -17.39 -17.50 -17.71
N ASP A 73 -17.66 -16.94 -16.53
CA ASP A 73 -18.79 -17.31 -15.69
C ASP A 73 -19.70 -16.09 -15.46
N HIS A 74 -20.69 -15.94 -16.35
CA HIS A 74 -21.74 -14.91 -16.29
C HIS A 74 -21.18 -13.49 -16.10
N CYS A 75 -20.05 -13.16 -16.72
CA CYS A 75 -19.38 -11.87 -16.52
C CYS A 75 -20.29 -10.67 -16.84
N GLN A 76 -21.10 -10.77 -17.90
CA GLN A 76 -22.00 -9.69 -18.35
C GLN A 76 -23.43 -9.78 -17.81
N THR A 77 -23.80 -10.96 -17.30
CA THR A 77 -25.13 -11.26 -16.73
C THR A 77 -25.00 -11.88 -15.34
N PRO A 78 -24.34 -11.21 -14.37
CA PRO A 78 -24.09 -11.76 -13.05
C PRO A 78 -25.36 -12.24 -12.31
N GLU A 79 -26.53 -11.67 -12.64
CA GLU A 79 -27.84 -12.06 -12.15
C GLU A 79 -28.25 -13.50 -12.50
N ASP A 80 -27.65 -14.10 -13.54
CA ASP A 80 -27.93 -15.49 -13.95
C ASP A 80 -27.20 -16.52 -13.08
N ARG A 81 -26.26 -16.08 -12.23
CA ARG A 81 -25.53 -16.96 -11.30
C ARG A 81 -26.49 -17.58 -10.28
N SER A 82 -26.30 -18.86 -9.97
CA SER A 82 -27.17 -19.58 -9.03
C SER A 82 -27.13 -18.98 -7.62
N GLU A 83 -28.31 -18.80 -7.00
CA GLU A 83 -28.44 -18.24 -5.65
C GLU A 83 -27.66 -19.04 -4.59
N GLU A 84 -27.53 -20.36 -4.79
CA GLU A 84 -26.79 -21.26 -3.90
C GLU A 84 -25.31 -20.86 -3.72
N GLN A 85 -24.74 -20.14 -4.68
CA GLN A 85 -23.37 -19.64 -4.62
C GLN A 85 -23.22 -18.46 -3.65
N PHE A 86 -24.31 -17.81 -3.24
CA PHE A 86 -24.33 -16.61 -2.42
C PHE A 86 -24.79 -16.85 -0.97
N LYS A 87 -24.90 -18.12 -0.56
CA LYS A 87 -25.01 -18.46 0.86
C LYS A 87 -23.79 -17.95 1.61
N PHE A 88 -24.00 -17.39 2.79
CA PHE A 88 -22.91 -16.96 3.66
C PHE A 88 -22.24 -18.17 4.29
N VAL A 89 -20.90 -18.19 4.21
CA VAL A 89 -20.04 -19.20 4.83
C VAL A 89 -18.90 -18.49 5.57
N PRO A 90 -18.26 -19.14 6.56
CA PRO A 90 -17.16 -18.52 7.28
C PRO A 90 -16.05 -17.98 6.37
N LEU A 91 -15.58 -16.78 6.69
CA LEU A 91 -14.51 -16.11 5.96
C LEU A 91 -13.23 -16.95 6.02
N SER A 92 -12.68 -17.19 4.84
CA SER A 92 -11.46 -17.97 4.62
C SER A 92 -10.89 -17.56 3.27
N ALA A 93 -9.57 -17.44 3.19
CA ALA A 93 -8.89 -17.24 1.93
C ALA A 93 -8.91 -18.53 1.09
N THR A 94 -8.94 -18.37 -0.23
CA THR A 94 -9.05 -19.46 -1.20
C THR A 94 -8.01 -19.29 -2.30
N LYS A 95 -7.49 -20.41 -2.80
CA LYS A 95 -6.56 -20.44 -3.93
C LYS A 95 -7.32 -20.72 -5.23
N HIS A 96 -7.06 -19.91 -6.26
CA HIS A 96 -7.54 -20.15 -7.62
C HIS A 96 -6.40 -19.88 -8.62
N GLY A 97 -5.76 -20.94 -9.11
CA GLY A 97 -4.55 -20.80 -9.91
C GLY A 97 -3.49 -20.00 -9.14
N GLY A 98 -3.06 -18.89 -9.72
CA GLY A 98 -2.08 -17.97 -9.14
C GLY A 98 -2.67 -17.01 -8.11
N LEU A 99 -3.99 -16.95 -7.93
CA LEU A 99 -4.64 -16.08 -6.96
C LEU A 99 -4.71 -16.79 -5.59
N GLY A 100 -4.46 -16.06 -4.50
CA GLY A 100 -4.36 -16.63 -3.15
C GLY A 100 -5.04 -15.81 -2.05
N GLU A 101 -4.28 -15.34 -1.08
CA GLU A 101 -4.78 -14.48 0.00
C GLU A 101 -5.24 -13.12 -0.55
N THR A 102 -6.35 -12.55 -0.05
CA THR A 102 -6.71 -11.13 -0.26
C THR A 102 -6.62 -10.38 1.06
N ILE A 103 -6.80 -9.06 1.04
CA ILE A 103 -6.90 -8.27 2.27
C ILE A 103 -8.09 -8.65 3.16
N ALA A 104 -9.04 -9.46 2.68
CA ALA A 104 -10.36 -9.67 3.30
C ALA A 104 -10.28 -10.15 4.76
N ASN A 105 -9.43 -11.15 5.03
CA ASN A 105 -9.25 -11.68 6.38
C ASN A 105 -8.63 -10.64 7.31
N GLY A 106 -7.52 -10.02 6.92
CA GLY A 106 -6.91 -8.93 7.69
C GLY A 106 -7.90 -7.79 7.96
N LEU A 107 -8.70 -7.43 6.95
CA LEU A 107 -9.69 -6.37 7.02
C LEU A 107 -10.84 -6.69 8.00
N ALA A 108 -11.57 -7.77 7.74
CA ALA A 108 -12.78 -8.09 8.50
C ALA A 108 -12.46 -8.55 9.93
N ASP A 109 -11.41 -9.34 10.11
CA ASP A 109 -11.08 -9.93 11.40
C ASP A 109 -10.48 -8.89 12.35
N HIS A 110 -9.60 -8.01 11.84
CA HIS A 110 -9.08 -6.91 12.65
C HIS A 110 -10.19 -5.94 13.03
N LEU A 111 -11.07 -5.58 12.09
CA LEU A 111 -12.20 -4.70 12.38
C LEU A 111 -13.12 -5.32 13.45
N LYS A 112 -13.41 -6.63 13.34
CA LYS A 112 -14.17 -7.39 14.36
C LYS A 112 -13.51 -7.34 15.73
N SER A 113 -12.18 -7.45 15.78
CA SER A 113 -11.43 -7.41 17.03
C SER A 113 -11.67 -6.12 17.82
N GLN A 114 -11.83 -4.98 17.14
CA GLN A 114 -12.10 -3.68 17.78
C GLN A 114 -13.46 -3.64 18.50
N PHE A 115 -14.46 -4.40 18.04
CA PHE A 115 -15.78 -4.51 18.69
C PHE A 115 -15.83 -5.53 19.83
N THR A 116 -14.90 -6.49 19.83
CA THR A 116 -14.86 -7.59 20.82
C THR A 116 -13.84 -7.34 21.94
N ALA A 117 -12.94 -6.36 21.76
CA ALA A 117 -11.94 -6.02 22.76
C ALA A 117 -12.61 -5.45 24.04
N PRO A 118 -12.12 -5.81 25.26
CA PRO A 118 -12.71 -5.36 26.53
C PRO A 118 -12.73 -3.84 26.76
N LYS A 119 -12.12 -3.04 25.88
CA LYS A 119 -11.88 -1.60 26.08
C LYS A 119 -13.09 -0.70 25.79
N LEU A 120 -14.15 -1.19 25.15
CA LEU A 120 -15.25 -0.34 24.65
C LEU A 120 -16.58 -0.40 25.41
N SER A 121 -16.81 -1.32 26.36
CA SER A 121 -18.10 -1.36 27.08
C SER A 121 -18.01 -0.78 28.50
N LYS A 122 -17.99 0.54 28.64
CA LYS A 122 -18.54 1.19 29.85
C LYS A 122 -20.08 1.21 29.81
N ASP A 123 -20.67 0.97 28.65
CA ASP A 123 -22.11 0.88 28.48
C ASP A 123 -22.56 -0.57 28.25
N LYS A 124 -23.46 -1.04 29.11
CA LYS A 124 -23.92 -2.45 29.19
C LYS A 124 -25.04 -2.75 28.19
N SER A 125 -25.09 -2.10 27.02
CA SER A 125 -26.01 -2.53 25.97
C SER A 125 -25.33 -3.67 25.19
N LYS A 126 -25.84 -4.89 25.38
CA LYS A 126 -25.45 -6.11 24.65
C LYS A 126 -25.89 -6.03 23.18
N ALA A 127 -25.48 -5.01 22.43
CA ALA A 127 -25.59 -5.07 20.97
C ALA A 127 -24.62 -6.14 20.48
N ALA A 128 -25.13 -7.17 19.80
CA ALA A 128 -24.27 -8.19 19.20
C ALA A 128 -23.34 -7.51 18.18
N SER A 129 -22.03 -7.76 18.28
CA SER A 129 -21.06 -7.23 17.33
C SER A 129 -21.42 -7.71 15.90
N PRO A 130 -21.37 -6.82 14.88
CA PRO A 130 -21.79 -7.14 13.51
C PRO A 130 -20.95 -8.27 12.90
N HIS A 131 -21.54 -9.05 11.99
CA HIS A 131 -20.79 -9.96 11.14
C HIS A 131 -20.35 -9.24 9.88
N PHE A 132 -19.05 -9.26 9.53
CA PHE A 132 -18.59 -8.62 8.31
C PHE A 132 -18.66 -9.57 7.12
N LEU A 133 -19.24 -9.12 6.00
CA LEU A 133 -19.24 -9.81 4.73
C LEU A 133 -18.25 -9.12 3.78
N THR A 134 -17.26 -9.85 3.27
CA THR A 134 -16.31 -9.33 2.28
C THR A 134 -16.64 -9.86 0.89
N ALA A 135 -16.67 -8.98 -0.11
CA ALA A 135 -16.84 -9.35 -1.52
C ALA A 135 -15.92 -8.52 -2.42
N TYR A 136 -15.42 -9.12 -3.49
CA TYR A 136 -14.52 -8.52 -4.47
C TYR A 136 -14.92 -8.89 -5.90
N ALA A 137 -15.21 -7.89 -6.72
CA ALA A 137 -15.68 -8.07 -8.09
C ALA A 137 -14.70 -7.55 -9.16
N GLY A 138 -13.50 -7.09 -8.77
CA GLY A 138 -12.50 -6.57 -9.72
C GLY A 138 -11.68 -7.66 -10.42
N GLN A 139 -10.67 -7.22 -11.17
CA GLN A 139 -9.67 -8.13 -11.74
C GLN A 139 -8.29 -7.46 -11.92
N GLY A 140 -7.25 -8.28 -11.85
CA GLY A 140 -5.88 -7.97 -12.22
C GLY A 140 -5.72 -7.18 -13.51
N GLY A 141 -4.83 -6.19 -13.41
CA GLY A 141 -4.39 -5.38 -14.53
C GLY A 141 -5.44 -4.47 -15.13
N ARG A 142 -6.60 -4.24 -14.49
CA ARG A 142 -7.66 -3.37 -15.03
C ARG A 142 -7.43 -1.87 -14.75
N LEU A 143 -7.77 -1.02 -15.72
CA LEU A 143 -7.89 0.44 -15.56
C LEU A 143 -9.16 0.79 -14.77
N ILE A 144 -9.21 1.98 -14.17
CA ILE A 144 -10.41 2.47 -13.47
C ILE A 144 -11.67 2.41 -14.35
N ASP A 145 -11.57 2.75 -15.64
CA ASP A 145 -12.70 2.72 -16.57
C ASP A 145 -13.07 1.33 -17.07
N GLU A 146 -12.18 0.36 -16.93
CA GLU A 146 -12.50 -1.05 -17.16
C GLU A 146 -13.27 -1.63 -15.96
N LEU A 147 -13.09 -1.08 -14.75
CA LEU A 147 -13.79 -1.50 -13.53
C LEU A 147 -15.08 -0.73 -13.24
N SER A 148 -15.31 0.39 -13.94
CA SER A 148 -16.48 1.25 -13.73
C SER A 148 -17.67 0.85 -14.60
N SER A 149 -18.77 1.57 -14.44
CA SER A 149 -19.96 1.45 -15.28
C SER A 149 -19.70 1.70 -16.78
N ILE A 150 -18.59 2.36 -17.13
CA ILE A 150 -18.16 2.55 -18.52
C ILE A 150 -17.74 1.22 -19.16
N ASP A 151 -17.11 0.34 -18.39
CA ASP A 151 -16.61 -0.97 -18.83
C ASP A 151 -15.82 -0.95 -20.15
N GLN A 152 -14.73 -0.16 -20.17
CA GLN A 152 -13.82 -0.11 -21.33
C GLN A 152 -13.20 -1.48 -21.68
N SER A 153 -13.32 -2.48 -20.83
CA SER A 153 -12.77 -3.82 -21.09
C SER A 153 -13.43 -4.50 -22.30
N THR A 154 -14.64 -4.05 -22.67
CA THR A 154 -15.40 -4.52 -23.83
C THR A 154 -15.30 -3.59 -25.05
N ASP A 155 -14.57 -2.47 -24.94
CA ASP A 155 -14.39 -1.54 -26.07
C ASP A 155 -13.62 -2.22 -27.22
N PRO A 156 -14.09 -2.11 -28.48
CA PRO A 156 -13.40 -2.71 -29.63
C PRO A 156 -11.97 -2.24 -29.84
N ARG A 157 -11.57 -1.08 -29.28
CA ARG A 157 -10.20 -0.55 -29.34
C ARG A 157 -9.29 -1.11 -28.26
N THR A 158 -9.84 -1.71 -27.19
CA THR A 158 -9.04 -2.44 -26.20
C THR A 158 -8.32 -3.58 -26.92
N PRO A 159 -6.99 -3.75 -26.77
CA PRO A 159 -6.28 -4.86 -27.38
C PRO A 159 -6.90 -6.20 -26.96
N GLU A 160 -7.02 -7.16 -27.86
CA GLU A 160 -7.66 -8.47 -27.59
C GLU A 160 -7.09 -9.16 -26.34
N SER A 161 -5.75 -9.13 -26.16
CA SER A 161 -5.08 -9.66 -24.96
C SER A 161 -5.49 -8.97 -23.63
N ARG A 162 -6.15 -7.82 -23.72
CA ARG A 162 -6.67 -7.03 -22.60
C ARG A 162 -8.20 -6.95 -22.60
N GLN A 163 -8.89 -7.26 -23.70
CA GLN A 163 -10.33 -7.46 -23.69
C GLN A 163 -10.63 -8.67 -22.82
N HIS A 164 -11.39 -8.46 -21.76
CA HIS A 164 -11.78 -9.52 -20.82
C HIS A 164 -13.29 -9.46 -20.67
N GLY A 165 -13.88 -10.47 -20.04
CA GLY A 165 -15.35 -10.64 -20.01
C GLY A 165 -16.16 -9.43 -19.52
N GLY A 166 -15.55 -8.41 -18.89
CA GLY A 166 -16.19 -7.19 -18.42
C GLY A 166 -17.19 -7.43 -17.30
N GLY A 167 -18.05 -6.45 -17.04
CA GLY A 167 -19.16 -6.55 -16.08
C GLY A 167 -18.73 -6.61 -14.62
N TYR A 168 -17.51 -6.14 -14.30
CA TYR A 168 -17.01 -6.05 -12.92
C TYR A 168 -17.92 -5.16 -12.04
N TYR A 169 -18.28 -3.97 -12.55
CA TYR A 169 -19.20 -3.06 -11.87
C TYR A 169 -20.57 -3.69 -11.64
N LYS A 170 -21.14 -4.31 -12.68
CA LYS A 170 -22.43 -5.04 -12.58
C LYS A 170 -22.37 -6.17 -11.55
N THR A 171 -21.26 -6.91 -11.52
CA THR A 171 -21.03 -7.98 -10.55
C THR A 171 -21.03 -7.44 -9.12
N SER A 172 -20.33 -6.33 -8.89
CA SER A 172 -20.34 -5.65 -7.59
C SER A 172 -21.74 -5.26 -7.13
N LEU A 173 -22.60 -4.78 -8.04
CA LEU A 173 -23.99 -4.46 -7.71
C LEU A 173 -24.86 -5.70 -7.49
N ASP A 174 -24.70 -6.75 -8.31
CA ASP A 174 -25.43 -8.01 -8.12
C ASP A 174 -25.08 -8.68 -6.79
N ASP A 175 -23.79 -8.72 -6.45
CA ASP A 175 -23.32 -9.23 -5.17
C ASP A 175 -24.03 -8.51 -3.99
N ALA A 176 -24.32 -7.21 -4.10
CA ALA A 176 -24.99 -6.45 -3.04
C ALA A 176 -26.47 -6.83 -2.94
N ARG A 177 -27.14 -7.08 -4.07
CA ARG A 177 -28.51 -7.61 -4.11
C ARG A 177 -28.57 -9.01 -3.49
N ARG A 178 -27.60 -9.87 -3.81
CA ARG A 178 -27.46 -11.22 -3.26
C ARG A 178 -27.19 -11.20 -1.77
N ALA A 179 -26.32 -10.32 -1.29
CA ALA A 179 -26.05 -10.14 0.14
C ALA A 179 -27.32 -9.72 0.91
N LYS A 180 -28.04 -8.72 0.38
CA LYS A 180 -29.29 -8.26 0.99
C LYS A 180 -30.33 -9.38 1.08
N ALA A 181 -30.60 -10.07 -0.02
CA ALA A 181 -31.55 -11.18 -0.06
C ALA A 181 -31.15 -12.33 0.88
N GLN A 182 -29.87 -12.69 0.92
CA GLN A 182 -29.36 -13.72 1.82
C GLN A 182 -29.50 -13.32 3.29
N ALA A 183 -29.19 -12.07 3.65
CA ALA A 183 -29.38 -11.56 5.01
C ALA A 183 -30.87 -11.55 5.42
N GLU A 184 -31.76 -11.12 4.52
CA GLU A 184 -33.21 -11.15 4.74
C GLU A 184 -33.72 -12.57 4.98
N SER A 185 -33.22 -13.57 4.22
CA SER A 185 -33.57 -14.98 4.43
C SER A 185 -33.14 -15.52 5.81
N MET A 186 -32.15 -14.89 6.44
CA MET A 186 -31.67 -15.19 7.78
C MET A 186 -32.38 -14.36 8.87
N GLY A 187 -33.34 -13.51 8.49
CA GLY A 187 -33.99 -12.56 9.40
C GLY A 187 -33.03 -11.48 9.92
N LYS A 188 -31.98 -11.14 9.15
CA LYS A 188 -30.92 -10.21 9.52
C LYS A 188 -30.96 -8.94 8.67
N LYS A 189 -30.55 -7.81 9.26
CA LYS A 189 -30.36 -6.56 8.52
C LYS A 189 -29.00 -6.53 7.85
N PHE A 190 -28.95 -5.99 6.62
CA PHE A 190 -27.73 -5.80 5.84
C PHE A 190 -27.52 -4.32 5.51
N SER A 191 -26.27 -3.86 5.64
CA SER A 191 -25.79 -2.59 5.11
C SER A 191 -24.38 -2.77 4.56
N ILE A 192 -23.89 -1.82 3.76
CA ILE A 192 -22.49 -1.71 3.34
C ILE A 192 -21.90 -0.49 4.01
N ALA A 193 -20.82 -0.66 4.77
CA ALA A 193 -20.23 0.43 5.55
C ALA A 193 -18.99 1.05 4.89
N ALA A 194 -18.25 0.27 4.08
CA ALA A 194 -17.00 0.71 3.50
C ALA A 194 -16.83 0.19 2.08
N LEU A 195 -16.48 1.09 1.15
CA LEU A 195 -15.94 0.75 -0.15
C LEU A 195 -14.41 0.68 -0.04
N ILE A 196 -13.79 -0.37 -0.56
CA ILE A 196 -12.33 -0.51 -0.55
C ILE A 196 -11.83 -0.46 -2.00
N TRP A 197 -10.92 0.46 -2.27
CA TRP A 197 -10.34 0.66 -3.60
C TRP A 197 -8.84 0.41 -3.61
N MET A 198 -8.43 -0.64 -4.33
CA MET A 198 -7.02 -0.96 -4.53
C MET A 198 -6.71 -1.08 -6.03
N GLN A 199 -6.59 0.08 -6.67
CA GLN A 199 -6.19 0.20 -8.08
C GLN A 199 -5.44 1.49 -8.36
N GLY A 200 -4.66 1.49 -9.44
CA GLY A 200 -3.99 2.65 -10.00
C GLY A 200 -2.80 2.27 -10.88
N GLU A 201 -2.22 1.09 -10.66
CA GLU A 201 -0.98 0.65 -11.30
C GLU A 201 -1.16 0.47 -12.80
N ALA A 202 -2.30 -0.10 -13.23
CA ALA A 202 -2.59 -0.26 -14.64
C ALA A 202 -2.78 1.08 -15.37
N ASN A 203 -3.22 2.12 -14.65
CA ASN A 203 -3.31 3.49 -15.19
C ASN A 203 -1.95 4.18 -15.23
N GLY A 204 -0.91 3.65 -14.57
CA GLY A 204 0.44 4.20 -14.63
C GLY A 204 1.02 4.13 -16.05
N GLY A 205 1.45 5.28 -16.58
CA GLY A 205 2.09 5.36 -17.89
C GLY A 205 3.59 5.11 -17.84
N PRO A 206 4.20 4.60 -18.93
CA PRO A 206 5.63 4.31 -19.00
C PRO A 206 6.52 5.56 -18.89
N LYS A 207 6.00 6.76 -19.16
CA LYS A 207 6.73 8.03 -19.01
C LYS A 207 6.48 8.69 -17.65
N GLY A 208 5.79 8.01 -16.74
CA GLY A 208 5.51 8.48 -15.37
C GLY A 208 4.25 9.35 -15.25
N GLY A 209 3.43 9.39 -16.30
CA GLY A 209 2.10 10.00 -16.33
C GLY A 209 0.98 8.99 -16.08
N ILE A 210 -0.20 9.23 -16.64
CA ILE A 210 -1.38 8.37 -16.51
C ILE A 210 -1.96 8.06 -17.89
N ASN A 211 -2.29 6.80 -18.13
CA ASN A 211 -3.07 6.34 -19.28
C ASN A 211 -4.56 6.27 -18.89
N PRO A 212 -5.43 7.12 -19.47
CA PRO A 212 -6.87 7.07 -19.23
C PRO A 212 -7.53 5.81 -19.81
N SER A 213 -7.02 5.33 -20.94
CA SER A 213 -7.50 4.14 -21.65
C SER A 213 -6.34 3.36 -22.27
N ARG A 214 -6.64 2.23 -22.94
CA ARG A 214 -5.62 1.37 -23.58
C ARG A 214 -5.11 1.88 -24.92
N TRP A 215 -5.81 2.83 -25.53
CA TRP A 215 -5.53 3.36 -26.87
C TRP A 215 -5.31 4.87 -26.87
N GLY A 216 -5.61 5.55 -25.76
CA GLY A 216 -5.39 6.98 -25.61
C GLY A 216 -3.92 7.32 -25.40
N GLU A 217 -3.59 8.60 -25.57
CA GLU A 217 -2.27 9.11 -25.23
C GLU A 217 -2.08 9.16 -23.70
N GLU A 218 -0.84 8.87 -23.27
CA GLU A 218 -0.43 9.07 -21.89
C GLU A 218 -0.50 10.56 -21.54
N LEU A 219 -1.32 10.91 -20.54
CA LEU A 219 -1.38 12.26 -20.00
C LEU A 219 -0.10 12.56 -19.22
N THR A 220 0.35 13.82 -19.28
CA THR A 220 1.47 14.29 -18.44
C THR A 220 1.16 14.05 -16.97
N ARG A 221 2.18 13.98 -16.11
CA ARG A 221 1.96 13.70 -14.68
C ARG A 221 0.94 14.67 -14.02
N PRO A 222 1.04 16.01 -14.18
CA PRO A 222 0.05 16.93 -13.60
C PRO A 222 -1.38 16.74 -14.13
N ASP A 223 -1.53 16.58 -15.46
CA ASP A 223 -2.86 16.42 -16.07
C ASP A 223 -3.47 15.06 -15.75
N GLY A 224 -2.65 14.02 -15.78
CA GLY A 224 -3.00 12.67 -15.40
C GLY A 224 -3.41 12.53 -13.94
N GLN A 225 -2.72 13.22 -13.03
CA GLN A 225 -3.10 13.28 -11.61
C GLN A 225 -4.49 13.90 -11.43
N LYS A 226 -4.74 15.04 -12.07
CA LYS A 226 -6.06 15.70 -12.01
C LYS A 226 -7.15 14.82 -12.60
N TRP A 227 -6.88 14.19 -13.75
CA TRP A 227 -7.80 13.27 -14.40
C TRP A 227 -8.15 12.08 -13.48
N TYR A 228 -7.14 11.37 -12.96
CA TYR A 228 -7.38 10.19 -12.12
C TYR A 228 -8.07 10.57 -10.81
N ARG A 229 -7.70 11.70 -10.19
CA ARG A 229 -8.39 12.25 -9.01
C ARG A 229 -9.89 12.42 -9.27
N ASP A 230 -10.22 13.17 -10.31
CA ASP A 230 -11.62 13.50 -10.62
C ASP A 230 -12.39 12.24 -11.00
N ARG A 231 -11.73 11.32 -11.71
CA ARG A 231 -12.33 10.06 -12.09
C ARG A 231 -12.59 9.13 -10.90
N LEU A 232 -11.69 9.08 -9.92
CA LEU A 232 -11.88 8.31 -8.70
C LEU A 232 -13.04 8.85 -7.86
N ILE A 233 -13.17 10.18 -7.76
CA ILE A 233 -14.29 10.84 -7.09
C ILE A 233 -15.61 10.51 -7.78
N GLU A 234 -15.67 10.63 -9.11
CA GLU A 234 -16.87 10.28 -9.89
C GLU A 234 -17.25 8.81 -9.70
N TYR A 235 -16.27 7.91 -9.79
CA TYR A 235 -16.47 6.48 -9.58
C TYR A 235 -17.01 6.17 -8.19
N ARG A 236 -16.45 6.79 -7.13
CA ARG A 236 -16.91 6.63 -5.74
C ARG A 236 -18.34 7.11 -5.56
N ASN A 237 -18.68 8.31 -6.08
CA ASN A 237 -20.04 8.84 -6.06
C ASN A 237 -21.03 7.86 -6.69
N GLN A 238 -20.73 7.40 -7.91
CA GLN A 238 -21.63 6.50 -8.64
C GLN A 238 -21.79 5.16 -7.93
N TRP A 239 -20.68 4.56 -7.48
CA TRP A 239 -20.69 3.26 -6.83
C TRP A 239 -21.42 3.30 -5.48
N SER A 240 -21.17 4.33 -4.67
CA SER A 240 -21.93 4.57 -3.43
C SER A 240 -23.42 4.70 -3.73
N HIS A 241 -23.79 5.57 -4.68
CA HIS A 241 -25.18 5.85 -5.01
C HIS A 241 -25.94 4.59 -5.44
N ASP A 242 -25.38 3.82 -6.37
CA ASP A 242 -26.02 2.60 -6.87
C ASP A 242 -26.17 1.54 -5.77
N LEU A 243 -25.19 1.43 -4.87
CA LEU A 243 -25.27 0.52 -3.72
C LEU A 243 -26.28 0.99 -2.68
N GLN A 244 -26.40 2.30 -2.42
CA GLN A 244 -27.44 2.88 -1.56
C GLN A 244 -28.85 2.56 -2.07
N LEU A 245 -29.07 2.64 -3.39
CA LEU A 245 -30.34 2.26 -4.00
C LEU A 245 -30.68 0.78 -3.77
N ILE A 246 -29.66 -0.09 -3.75
CA ILE A 246 -29.84 -1.54 -3.50
C ILE A 246 -30.09 -1.81 -2.02
N THR A 247 -29.26 -1.25 -1.13
CA THR A 247 -29.32 -1.54 0.31
C THR A 247 -30.47 -0.80 0.99
N GLY A 248 -30.85 0.38 0.49
CA GLY A 248 -31.78 1.31 1.12
C GLY A 248 -31.12 2.26 2.11
N GLN A 249 -29.80 2.40 2.07
CA GLN A 249 -29.05 3.36 2.89
C GLN A 249 -29.25 4.80 2.39
N VAL A 250 -29.31 5.75 3.32
CA VAL A 250 -29.47 7.18 3.01
C VAL A 250 -28.13 7.92 2.96
N ASP A 251 -27.18 7.55 3.81
CA ASP A 251 -25.86 8.17 3.87
C ASP A 251 -24.93 7.55 2.84
N GLU A 252 -24.07 8.39 2.24
CA GLU A 252 -23.05 7.92 1.30
C GLU A 252 -22.13 6.89 1.96
N ILE A 253 -21.68 5.91 1.18
CA ILE A 253 -20.76 4.89 1.63
C ILE A 253 -19.34 5.39 1.36
N PRO A 254 -18.52 5.64 2.39
CA PRO A 254 -17.17 6.15 2.21
C PRO A 254 -16.24 5.11 1.60
N MET A 255 -15.24 5.60 0.86
CA MET A 255 -14.21 4.81 0.21
C MET A 255 -12.86 4.94 0.90
N PHE A 256 -12.23 3.80 1.13
CA PHE A 256 -10.88 3.69 1.65
C PHE A 256 -9.96 3.23 0.52
N THR A 257 -9.04 4.11 0.14
CA THR A 257 -8.02 3.83 -0.87
C THR A 257 -6.64 3.72 -0.23
N TYR A 258 -5.70 3.20 -1.00
CA TYR A 258 -4.28 3.18 -0.67
C TYR A 258 -3.47 4.12 -1.54
N GLN A 259 -2.19 4.32 -1.20
CA GLN A 259 -1.25 4.93 -2.11
C GLN A 259 -0.60 3.87 -3.01
N THR A 260 -1.02 3.87 -4.27
CA THR A 260 -0.35 3.14 -5.35
C THR A 260 1.01 3.78 -5.66
N GLN A 261 1.95 3.06 -6.27
CA GLN A 261 3.19 3.69 -6.74
C GLN A 261 2.94 4.61 -7.95
N GLY A 262 3.72 5.69 -8.05
CA GLY A 262 3.70 6.60 -9.20
C GLY A 262 2.58 7.65 -9.15
N ALA A 263 2.23 8.20 -10.31
CA ALA A 263 1.32 9.34 -10.44
C ALA A 263 -0.10 9.05 -9.90
N ALA A 264 -0.56 7.80 -10.02
CA ALA A 264 -1.88 7.39 -9.53
C ALA A 264 -1.96 7.47 -8.00
N GLY A 265 -0.88 7.14 -7.28
CA GLY A 265 -0.80 7.30 -5.83
C GLY A 265 -0.96 8.74 -5.35
N GLU A 266 -0.31 9.67 -6.05
CA GLU A 266 -0.45 11.10 -5.77
C GLU A 266 -1.88 11.57 -6.08
N ALA A 267 -2.48 11.10 -7.18
CA ALA A 267 -3.86 11.39 -7.52
C ALA A 267 -4.88 10.86 -6.50
N GLN A 268 -4.63 9.68 -5.93
CA GLN A 268 -5.43 9.11 -4.84
C GLN A 268 -5.40 9.99 -3.59
N LEU A 269 -4.23 10.57 -3.27
CA LEU A 269 -4.12 11.50 -2.15
C LEU A 269 -4.86 12.80 -2.46
N MET A 270 -4.73 13.32 -3.67
CA MET A 270 -5.50 14.49 -4.13
C MET A 270 -7.02 14.25 -4.12
N ALA A 271 -7.47 13.00 -4.29
CA ALA A 271 -8.88 12.65 -4.22
C ALA A 271 -9.38 12.68 -2.78
N ALA A 272 -8.61 12.10 -1.85
CA ALA A 272 -8.88 12.18 -0.42
C ALA A 272 -8.88 13.63 0.11
N ASP A 273 -8.00 14.49 -0.41
CA ASP A 273 -7.98 15.91 -0.05
C ASP A 273 -9.20 16.69 -0.53
N ARG A 274 -9.82 16.25 -1.62
CA ARG A 274 -10.93 16.96 -2.27
C ARG A 274 -12.29 16.44 -1.81
N ASP A 275 -12.34 15.20 -1.35
CA ASP A 275 -13.59 14.48 -1.10
C ASP A 275 -13.60 13.86 0.30
N PRO A 276 -14.47 14.32 1.21
CA PRO A 276 -14.48 13.84 2.59
C PRO A 276 -14.91 12.37 2.71
N ASN A 277 -15.54 11.80 1.67
CA ASN A 277 -15.92 10.39 1.62
C ASN A 277 -14.84 9.52 0.97
N ILE A 278 -13.63 10.04 0.76
CA ILE A 278 -12.45 9.27 0.35
C ILE A 278 -11.35 9.44 1.39
N SER A 279 -10.94 8.34 2.02
CA SER A 279 -9.79 8.32 2.93
C SER A 279 -8.64 7.53 2.33
N MET A 280 -7.44 8.13 2.30
CA MET A 280 -6.21 7.40 2.00
C MET A 280 -5.67 6.74 3.28
N VAL A 281 -5.70 5.42 3.33
CA VAL A 281 -5.18 4.62 4.45
C VAL A 281 -3.68 4.88 4.65
N GLY A 282 -2.93 4.93 3.55
CA GLY A 282 -1.48 5.11 3.53
C GLY A 282 -0.82 4.29 2.42
N PRO A 283 0.51 4.27 2.37
CA PRO A 283 1.24 3.45 1.40
C PRO A 283 1.21 1.97 1.77
N HIS A 284 1.57 1.11 0.82
CA HIS A 284 1.72 -0.33 1.02
C HIS A 284 3.17 -0.82 0.97
N TYR A 285 4.15 0.08 0.76
CA TYR A 285 5.55 -0.33 0.51
C TYR A 285 6.21 -1.06 1.69
N MET A 286 5.64 -0.99 2.89
CA MET A 286 6.15 -1.67 4.09
C MET A 286 5.81 -3.16 4.10
N VAL A 287 4.77 -3.57 3.37
CA VAL A 287 4.28 -4.95 3.41
C VAL A 287 5.07 -5.83 2.43
N PRO A 288 5.17 -7.15 2.71
CA PRO A 288 5.91 -8.07 1.87
C PRO A 288 5.33 -8.28 0.47
N SER A 289 6.23 -8.32 -0.51
CA SER A 289 5.94 -8.60 -1.91
C SER A 289 5.82 -10.10 -2.20
N ALA A 290 5.07 -10.46 -3.25
CA ALA A 290 4.95 -11.82 -3.79
C ALA A 290 6.25 -12.35 -4.42
N ALA A 291 7.34 -11.58 -4.43
CA ALA A 291 8.66 -12.06 -4.83
C ALA A 291 9.16 -13.28 -4.00
N ASN A 292 8.62 -13.46 -2.79
CA ASN A 292 8.83 -14.63 -1.95
C ASN A 292 7.85 -15.78 -2.24
N SER A 293 6.72 -15.49 -2.89
CA SER A 293 5.66 -16.44 -3.18
C SER A 293 6.05 -17.43 -4.29
N ARG A 294 5.40 -18.59 -4.27
CA ARG A 294 5.60 -19.68 -5.24
C ARG A 294 4.30 -20.08 -5.90
N TYR A 295 4.32 -20.14 -7.23
CA TYR A 295 3.21 -20.64 -8.03
C TYR A 295 3.72 -21.25 -9.34
N SER A 296 3.20 -22.42 -9.72
CA SER A 296 3.52 -23.09 -11.00
C SER A 296 5.03 -23.17 -11.33
N GLY A 297 5.86 -23.53 -10.35
CA GLY A 297 7.31 -23.67 -10.54
C GLY A 297 8.08 -22.35 -10.73
N ARG A 298 7.43 -21.20 -10.56
CA ARG A 298 8.04 -19.86 -10.61
C ARG A 298 7.79 -19.06 -9.33
N TYR A 299 8.54 -17.97 -9.18
CA TYR A 299 8.30 -16.97 -8.15
C TYR A 299 7.23 -15.97 -8.60
N GLY A 300 6.54 -15.34 -7.64
CA GLY A 300 5.61 -14.25 -7.91
C GLY A 300 6.32 -12.95 -8.33
N ASP A 301 5.56 -12.04 -8.94
CA ASP A 301 6.06 -10.75 -9.39
C ASP A 301 6.26 -9.79 -8.20
N PRO A 302 7.38 -9.03 -8.14
CA PRO A 302 7.60 -8.04 -7.11
C PRO A 302 6.50 -6.99 -6.94
N ILE A 303 5.69 -6.72 -7.99
CA ILE A 303 4.61 -5.74 -7.91
C ILE A 303 3.45 -6.19 -7.01
N HIS A 304 3.24 -7.50 -6.86
CA HIS A 304 2.15 -8.04 -6.06
C HIS A 304 2.54 -8.18 -4.58
N LEU A 305 1.55 -8.32 -3.70
CA LEU A 305 1.76 -8.58 -2.28
C LEU A 305 1.80 -10.09 -2.03
N SER A 306 2.63 -10.54 -1.09
CA SER A 306 2.55 -11.92 -0.58
C SER A 306 1.30 -12.12 0.26
N ALA A 307 1.02 -13.35 0.69
CA ALA A 307 -0.13 -13.63 1.54
C ALA A 307 -0.10 -12.87 2.88
N ASP A 308 1.04 -12.84 3.56
CA ASP A 308 1.20 -12.00 4.76
C ASP A 308 1.04 -10.51 4.43
N GLY A 309 1.43 -10.08 3.23
CA GLY A 309 1.32 -8.68 2.82
C GLY A 309 -0.12 -8.26 2.64
N GLN A 310 -0.95 -9.15 2.08
CA GLN A 310 -2.39 -8.97 1.98
C GLN A 310 -3.04 -8.87 3.35
N ARG A 311 -2.76 -9.84 4.23
CA ARG A 311 -3.35 -9.86 5.57
C ARG A 311 -2.93 -8.64 6.39
N TRP A 312 -1.65 -8.30 6.39
CA TRP A 312 -1.16 -7.11 7.08
C TRP A 312 -1.78 -5.83 6.52
N TYR A 313 -1.82 -5.66 5.19
CA TYR A 313 -2.44 -4.47 4.62
C TYR A 313 -3.95 -4.41 4.92
N GLY A 314 -4.64 -5.55 4.95
CA GLY A 314 -6.02 -5.63 5.42
C GLY A 314 -6.21 -5.12 6.85
N GLU A 315 -5.33 -5.50 7.79
CA GLU A 315 -5.39 -4.97 9.17
C GLU A 315 -5.16 -3.44 9.21
N GLN A 316 -4.26 -2.92 8.35
CA GLN A 316 -4.05 -1.48 8.23
C GLN A 316 -5.27 -0.75 7.70
N VAL A 317 -5.96 -1.32 6.71
CA VAL A 317 -7.24 -0.79 6.21
C VAL A 317 -8.30 -0.84 7.31
N ALA A 318 -8.42 -1.96 8.03
CA ALA A 318 -9.38 -2.13 9.13
C ALA A 318 -9.23 -1.08 10.22
N LYS A 319 -7.98 -0.82 10.62
CA LYS A 319 -7.64 0.21 11.60
C LYS A 319 -8.19 1.58 11.18
N VAL A 320 -7.95 1.98 9.93
CA VAL A 320 -8.41 3.28 9.41
C VAL A 320 -9.93 3.30 9.24
N VAL A 321 -10.54 2.21 8.75
CA VAL A 321 -11.99 2.06 8.68
C VAL A 321 -12.63 2.23 10.05
N HIS A 322 -12.08 1.59 11.10
CA HIS A 322 -12.55 1.75 12.47
C HIS A 322 -12.47 3.22 12.93
N ARG A 323 -11.31 3.86 12.75
CA ARG A 323 -11.10 5.26 13.16
C ARG A 323 -12.06 6.23 12.50
N VAL A 324 -12.25 6.11 11.19
CA VAL A 324 -13.16 6.99 10.45
C VAL A 324 -14.62 6.70 10.81
N LEU A 325 -15.05 5.44 10.75
CA LEU A 325 -16.48 5.10 10.85
C LEU A 325 -17.00 4.97 12.28
N GLN A 326 -16.15 4.52 13.20
CA GLN A 326 -16.53 4.25 14.58
C GLN A 326 -16.03 5.33 15.55
N GLU A 327 -14.84 5.89 15.32
CA GLU A 327 -14.28 6.95 16.17
C GLU A 327 -14.55 8.37 15.65
N GLY A 328 -15.05 8.50 14.40
CA GLY A 328 -15.33 9.80 13.78
C GLY A 328 -14.07 10.61 13.47
N GLU A 329 -12.92 9.96 13.30
CA GLU A 329 -11.65 10.64 13.02
C GLU A 329 -11.61 11.18 11.58
N GLU A 330 -11.27 12.46 11.41
CA GLU A 330 -10.89 13.05 10.13
C GLU A 330 -9.50 12.53 9.72
N TRP A 331 -9.48 11.31 9.19
CA TRP A 331 -8.24 10.61 8.91
C TRP A 331 -7.46 11.24 7.75
N GLU A 332 -6.18 11.53 8.00
CA GLU A 332 -5.19 11.87 6.99
C GLU A 332 -3.94 10.99 7.16
N PRO A 333 -3.30 10.50 6.08
CA PRO A 333 -2.08 9.71 6.22
C PRO A 333 -0.86 10.57 6.59
N LEU A 334 0.18 9.95 7.14
CA LEU A 334 1.46 10.63 7.44
C LEU A 334 2.05 11.26 6.17
N ARG A 335 2.17 12.58 6.12
CA ARG A 335 2.58 13.34 4.92
C ARG A 335 3.21 14.70 5.25
N PRO A 336 4.06 15.26 4.37
CA PRO A 336 4.60 16.60 4.59
C PRO A 336 3.49 17.65 4.46
N ARG A 337 3.53 18.66 5.33
CA ARG A 337 2.66 19.85 5.28
C ARG A 337 3.42 21.08 4.81
N LYS A 338 4.69 21.22 5.21
CA LYS A 338 5.52 22.38 4.86
C LYS A 338 6.99 21.99 4.86
N ALA A 339 7.76 22.57 3.95
CA ALA A 339 9.22 22.46 3.93
C ALA A 339 9.83 23.85 3.75
N ILE A 340 10.82 24.21 4.57
CA ILE A 340 11.39 25.55 4.64
C ILE A 340 12.91 25.48 4.69
N VAL A 341 13.59 26.33 3.93
CA VAL A 341 15.05 26.53 4.05
C VAL A 341 15.37 27.27 5.35
N ALA A 342 16.25 26.72 6.18
CA ALA A 342 16.70 27.40 7.40
C ALA A 342 17.50 28.68 7.08
N PRO A 343 17.64 29.66 8.00
CA PRO A 343 18.29 30.94 7.71
C PRO A 343 19.75 30.83 7.25
N ASP A 344 20.48 29.82 7.73
CA ASP A 344 21.86 29.54 7.33
C ASP A 344 21.95 28.79 5.98
N ARG A 345 20.80 28.40 5.43
CA ARG A 345 20.60 27.61 4.21
C ARG A 345 21.27 26.25 4.21
N LYS A 346 21.80 25.80 5.35
CA LYS A 346 22.48 24.50 5.51
C LYS A 346 21.53 23.38 5.87
N SER A 347 20.27 23.69 6.13
CA SER A 347 19.25 22.69 6.41
C SER A 347 17.88 23.08 5.87
N VAL A 348 17.04 22.06 5.72
CA VAL A 348 15.62 22.19 5.40
C VAL A 348 14.82 21.64 6.59
N LEU A 349 13.88 22.44 7.08
CA LEU A 349 12.91 22.03 8.10
C LEU A 349 11.64 21.54 7.42
N VAL A 350 11.20 20.33 7.78
CA VAL A 350 10.03 19.71 7.19
C VAL A 350 9.03 19.39 8.30
N GLU A 351 7.88 20.05 8.24
CA GLU A 351 6.73 19.79 9.11
C GLU A 351 5.81 18.75 8.48
N PHE A 352 5.36 17.80 9.28
CA PHE A 352 4.49 16.71 8.86
C PHE A 352 3.15 16.76 9.57
N LEU A 353 2.12 16.26 8.88
CA LEU A 353 0.95 15.71 9.55
C LEU A 353 1.31 14.34 10.08
N VAL A 354 1.18 14.12 11.39
CA VAL A 354 1.51 12.84 12.02
C VAL A 354 0.26 12.28 12.72
N PRO A 355 -0.35 11.19 12.21
CA PRO A 355 -1.59 10.66 12.79
C PRO A 355 -1.45 10.29 14.26
N ARG A 356 -0.33 9.66 14.63
CA ARG A 356 0.02 9.33 16.01
C ARG A 356 1.48 9.73 16.32
N PRO A 357 1.76 10.97 16.74
CA PRO A 357 3.13 11.42 17.04
C PRO A 357 3.76 10.62 18.20
N PRO A 358 5.11 10.56 18.29
CA PRO A 358 6.09 11.26 17.46
C PRO A 358 6.45 10.54 16.14
N LEU A 359 7.06 11.29 15.22
CA LEU A 359 7.81 10.76 14.09
C LEU A 359 8.95 9.84 14.55
N VAL A 360 9.20 8.79 13.76
CA VAL A 360 10.35 7.91 13.92
C VAL A 360 10.98 7.60 12.56
N LEU A 361 12.30 7.78 12.50
CA LEU A 361 13.15 7.25 11.44
C LEU A 361 13.45 5.77 11.76
N ASP A 362 12.68 4.86 11.17
CA ASP A 362 12.80 3.43 11.44
C ASP A 362 13.96 2.80 10.66
N GLU A 363 14.90 2.21 11.39
CA GLU A 363 15.97 1.38 10.82
C GLU A 363 15.84 -0.09 11.25
N THR A 364 14.81 -0.41 12.03
CA THR A 364 14.67 -1.72 12.67
C THR A 364 13.82 -2.67 11.85
N PHE A 365 12.72 -2.16 11.27
CA PHE A 365 11.84 -2.95 10.45
C PHE A 365 12.19 -2.79 8.97
N LEU A 366 12.20 -1.57 8.42
CA LEU A 366 12.68 -1.37 7.05
C LEU A 366 14.19 -1.10 7.05
N PRO A 367 14.94 -1.63 6.07
CA PRO A 367 16.34 -1.29 5.92
C PRO A 367 16.48 0.21 5.71
N ARG A 368 17.44 0.85 6.38
CA ARG A 368 17.71 2.28 6.19
C ARG A 368 17.99 2.57 4.72
N GLN A 369 17.16 3.39 4.10
CA GLN A 369 17.37 3.88 2.75
C GLN A 369 18.55 4.85 2.73
N ARG A 370 19.61 4.53 2.01
CA ARG A 370 20.75 5.44 1.80
C ARG A 370 21.45 5.18 0.48
N TYR A 371 21.84 6.26 -0.18
CA TYR A 371 22.67 6.19 -1.38
C TYR A 371 23.86 7.15 -1.24
N PRO A 372 25.06 6.64 -0.91
CA PRO A 372 26.21 7.48 -0.56
C PRO A 372 26.79 8.23 -1.77
N MET A 373 27.21 9.46 -1.54
CA MET A 373 28.01 10.32 -2.42
C MET A 373 29.38 10.60 -1.79
N ASN A 374 30.09 11.64 -2.23
CA ASN A 374 31.45 11.92 -1.77
C ASN A 374 31.47 12.44 -0.32
N LYS A 375 30.64 13.43 0.00
CA LYS A 375 30.61 14.09 1.33
C LYS A 375 29.36 13.78 2.13
N GLY A 376 28.27 13.38 1.47
CA GLY A 376 27.03 12.96 2.11
C GLY A 376 26.29 11.89 1.33
N PHE A 377 24.99 12.07 1.19
CA PHE A 377 24.08 11.13 0.55
C PHE A 377 23.27 11.80 -0.55
N HIS A 378 23.14 11.13 -1.68
CA HIS A 378 22.20 11.48 -2.73
C HIS A 378 20.74 11.35 -2.24
N SER A 379 20.51 10.42 -1.32
CA SER A 379 19.24 10.24 -0.62
C SER A 379 19.44 9.52 0.71
N LEU A 380 18.67 9.88 1.73
CA LEU A 380 18.76 9.32 3.07
C LEU A 380 17.35 9.18 3.70
N TYR A 381 17.04 8.03 4.31
CA TYR A 381 15.75 7.67 4.91
C TYR A 381 14.51 7.77 4.00
N GLY A 382 14.72 7.84 2.69
CA GLY A 382 13.72 8.03 1.65
C GLY A 382 13.82 9.41 1.01
N PHE A 383 14.41 10.38 1.69
CA PHE A 383 14.42 11.78 1.30
C PHE A 383 15.52 12.12 0.30
N GLN A 384 15.18 12.99 -0.64
CA GLN A 384 16.09 13.59 -1.60
C GLN A 384 15.69 15.04 -1.84
N ILE A 385 16.69 15.94 -1.84
CA ILE A 385 16.51 17.33 -2.23
C ILE A 385 17.11 17.54 -3.61
N ARG A 386 16.35 18.22 -4.48
CA ARG A 386 16.83 18.66 -5.79
C ARG A 386 16.66 20.15 -5.95
N ASP A 387 17.62 20.77 -6.59
CA ASP A 387 17.58 22.17 -6.98
C ASP A 387 16.72 22.40 -8.23
N ALA A 388 16.70 23.64 -8.72
CA ALA A 388 15.91 24.07 -9.88
C ALA A 388 16.34 23.36 -11.17
N ASP A 389 17.65 23.09 -11.30
CA ASP A 389 18.25 22.38 -12.43
C ASP A 389 18.15 20.85 -12.29
N ARG A 390 17.43 20.38 -11.27
CA ARG A 390 17.21 18.97 -10.92
C ARG A 390 18.48 18.26 -10.44
N ALA A 391 19.57 18.98 -10.16
CA ALA A 391 20.73 18.40 -9.51
C ALA A 391 20.44 18.11 -8.04
N VAL A 392 21.13 17.11 -7.48
CA VAL A 392 20.85 16.61 -6.13
C VAL A 392 21.70 17.38 -5.13
N SER A 393 21.06 17.95 -4.11
CA SER A 393 21.75 18.53 -2.96
C SER A 393 22.13 17.40 -1.99
N GLU A 394 23.43 17.22 -1.75
CA GLU A 394 23.94 16.16 -0.86
C GLU A 394 23.47 16.38 0.59
N ILE A 395 22.80 15.36 1.14
CA ILE A 395 22.31 15.33 2.53
C ILE A 395 23.41 14.76 3.43
N THR A 396 23.72 15.40 4.54
CA THR A 396 24.64 14.87 5.56
C THR A 396 23.91 14.02 6.57
N GLU A 397 22.81 14.53 7.11
CA GLU A 397 22.06 13.93 8.22
C GLU A 397 20.58 14.30 8.16
N ILE A 398 19.73 13.46 8.75
CA ILE A 398 18.33 13.77 9.00
C ILE A 398 18.03 13.42 10.46
N THR A 399 17.49 14.38 11.20
CA THR A 399 17.13 14.21 12.61
C THR A 399 15.66 14.51 12.82
N VAL A 400 15.06 13.81 13.79
CA VAL A 400 13.73 14.16 14.31
C VAL A 400 13.91 15.36 15.22
N GLU A 401 13.46 16.53 14.78
CA GLU A 401 13.62 17.78 15.51
C GLU A 401 12.52 17.98 16.55
N SER A 402 11.31 17.53 16.24
CA SER A 402 10.17 17.53 17.15
C SER A 402 9.27 16.31 16.86
N PRO A 403 8.23 16.06 17.68
CA PRO A 403 7.26 14.99 17.39
C PRO A 403 6.63 15.05 15.99
N THR A 404 6.65 16.20 15.31
CA THR A 404 6.03 16.40 13.99
C THR A 404 6.97 16.93 12.92
N SER A 405 8.26 17.13 13.21
CA SER A 405 9.19 17.76 12.27
C SER A 405 10.53 17.04 12.16
N LEU A 406 11.08 17.11 10.95
CA LEU A 406 12.44 16.67 10.64
C LEU A 406 13.31 17.86 10.26
N ARG A 407 14.59 17.79 10.63
CA ARG A 407 15.64 18.64 10.07
C ARG A 407 16.50 17.81 9.12
N ILE A 408 16.62 18.27 7.88
CA ILE A 408 17.47 17.67 6.85
C ILE A 408 18.69 18.57 6.66
N GLU A 409 19.87 18.09 7.05
CA GLU A 409 21.12 18.84 6.95
C GLU A 409 21.83 18.55 5.63
N LEU A 410 22.38 19.58 5.00
CA LEU A 410 23.07 19.51 3.72
C LEU A 410 24.58 19.63 3.89
N THR A 411 25.34 19.03 2.97
CA THR A 411 26.82 19.16 2.98
C THR A 411 27.27 20.56 2.58
N SER A 412 26.41 21.33 1.91
CA SER A 412 26.68 22.69 1.45
C SER A 412 25.37 23.50 1.49
N PRO A 413 25.44 24.80 1.79
CA PRO A 413 24.25 25.64 1.78
C PRO A 413 23.55 25.63 0.42
N LEU A 414 22.23 25.73 0.39
CA LEU A 414 21.49 25.99 -0.85
C LEU A 414 21.82 27.38 -1.38
N ASP A 415 21.90 27.52 -2.70
CA ASP A 415 22.12 28.81 -3.35
C ASP A 415 20.90 29.73 -3.18
N LYS A 416 21.14 31.03 -2.98
CA LYS A 416 20.11 32.03 -2.60
C LYS A 416 19.00 32.26 -3.62
N GLU A 417 19.22 31.86 -4.87
CA GLU A 417 18.29 32.10 -5.98
C GLU A 417 17.60 30.82 -6.46
N THR A 418 17.86 29.70 -5.79
CA THR A 418 17.47 28.40 -6.30
C THR A 418 16.20 27.89 -5.65
N THR A 419 15.18 27.63 -6.45
CA THR A 419 14.02 26.86 -6.01
C THR A 419 14.46 25.42 -5.76
N ALA A 420 14.07 24.86 -4.62
CA ALA A 420 14.41 23.49 -4.26
C ALA A 420 13.14 22.68 -4.03
N THR A 421 13.24 21.38 -4.26
CA THR A 421 12.14 20.44 -4.07
C THR A 421 12.58 19.24 -3.25
N LEU A 422 11.71 18.77 -2.38
CA LEU A 422 11.87 17.58 -1.57
C LEU A 422 11.10 16.42 -2.21
N SER A 423 11.72 15.24 -2.28
CA SER A 423 11.05 14.01 -2.69
C SER A 423 11.27 12.93 -1.64
N TYR A 424 10.33 12.02 -1.50
CA TYR A 424 10.39 10.89 -0.59
C TYR A 424 9.86 9.63 -1.27
N GLY A 425 10.63 8.54 -1.19
CA GLY A 425 10.27 7.28 -1.83
C GLY A 425 11.20 6.89 -2.96
N LEU A 426 12.24 6.15 -2.62
CA LEU A 426 13.21 5.64 -3.59
C LEU A 426 13.43 4.14 -3.36
N PRO A 427 13.79 3.36 -4.39
CA PRO A 427 13.89 1.91 -4.25
C PRO A 427 15.21 1.44 -3.63
N TYR A 428 16.14 2.37 -3.35
CA TYR A 428 17.48 2.06 -2.83
C TYR A 428 17.41 1.58 -1.39
N ALA A 429 18.22 0.59 -1.02
CA ALA A 429 18.48 0.26 0.37
C ALA A 429 19.86 0.77 0.76
N ASP A 430 20.93 0.13 0.26
CA ASP A 430 22.30 0.52 0.55
C ASP A 430 23.28 0.04 -0.51
N ARG A 431 24.47 0.67 -0.59
CA ARG A 431 25.60 0.13 -1.37
C ARG A 431 26.23 -1.03 -0.61
N ILE A 432 26.23 -2.21 -1.21
CA ILE A 432 26.64 -3.44 -0.52
C ILE A 432 28.12 -3.78 -0.71
N GLY A 433 28.68 -3.61 -1.91
CA GLY A 433 30.10 -3.89 -2.17
C GLY A 433 30.42 -4.09 -3.64
N THR A 434 31.68 -4.38 -3.93
CA THR A 434 32.18 -4.69 -5.28
C THR A 434 32.15 -6.20 -5.53
N ILE A 435 31.78 -6.62 -6.75
CA ILE A 435 31.90 -8.02 -7.19
C ILE A 435 33.37 -8.36 -7.35
N LEU A 436 33.85 -9.32 -6.57
CA LEU A 436 35.21 -9.86 -6.60
C LEU A 436 35.33 -11.05 -7.55
N ASP A 437 34.30 -11.89 -7.61
CA ASP A 437 34.27 -13.08 -8.46
C ASP A 437 32.82 -13.50 -8.75
N ILE A 438 32.62 -14.24 -9.84
CA ILE A 438 31.31 -14.78 -10.25
C ILE A 438 31.47 -16.25 -10.55
N ARG A 439 30.64 -17.09 -9.93
CA ARG A 439 30.72 -18.55 -10.08
C ARG A 439 29.35 -19.14 -10.38
N LYS A 440 29.37 -20.33 -10.98
CA LYS A 440 28.17 -21.15 -11.11
C LYS A 440 27.76 -21.65 -9.72
N GLY A 441 26.53 -21.36 -9.32
CA GLY A 441 25.94 -21.92 -8.11
C GLY A 441 25.30 -23.31 -8.37
N PRO A 442 24.80 -23.99 -7.31
CA PRO A 442 24.04 -25.22 -7.45
C PRO A 442 22.72 -24.98 -8.18
N ASN A 443 22.21 -25.99 -8.87
CA ASN A 443 20.85 -25.90 -9.41
C ASN A 443 19.82 -25.89 -8.27
N ILE A 444 18.78 -25.07 -8.38
CA ILE A 444 17.65 -25.01 -7.46
C ILE A 444 16.38 -25.17 -8.29
N ASP A 445 15.54 -26.16 -7.99
CA ASP A 445 14.33 -26.49 -8.74
C ASP A 445 14.61 -26.67 -10.26
N ASP A 446 15.67 -27.39 -10.60
CA ASP A 446 16.17 -27.59 -11.97
C ASP A 446 16.57 -26.29 -12.71
N GLN A 447 16.68 -25.17 -11.99
CA GLN A 447 17.13 -23.90 -12.55
C GLN A 447 18.60 -23.63 -12.19
N PRO A 448 19.43 -23.23 -13.17
CA PRO A 448 20.80 -22.81 -12.89
C PRO A 448 20.82 -21.54 -12.04
N THR A 449 21.79 -21.46 -11.13
CA THR A 449 22.02 -20.28 -10.30
C THR A 449 23.40 -19.69 -10.51
N THR A 450 23.55 -18.43 -10.13
CA THR A 450 24.82 -17.70 -10.15
C THR A 450 25.11 -17.20 -8.74
N ASP A 451 26.36 -17.39 -8.32
CA ASP A 451 26.92 -16.86 -7.08
C ASP A 451 27.79 -15.64 -7.39
N LEU A 452 27.41 -14.50 -6.83
CA LEU A 452 28.23 -13.28 -6.81
C LEU A 452 29.03 -13.27 -5.51
N LEU A 453 30.35 -13.37 -5.60
CA LEU A 453 31.23 -13.15 -4.46
C LEU A 453 31.54 -11.66 -4.39
N VAL A 454 31.08 -11.02 -3.34
CA VAL A 454 31.31 -9.60 -3.08
C VAL A 454 32.21 -9.42 -1.87
N GLU A 455 32.78 -8.23 -1.74
CA GLU A 455 33.46 -7.78 -0.51
C GLU A 455 32.60 -8.07 0.73
N ALA A 456 33.24 -8.34 1.88
CA ALA A 456 32.52 -8.55 3.13
C ALA A 456 31.51 -7.42 3.38
N ILE A 457 30.24 -7.80 3.50
CA ILE A 457 29.18 -6.89 3.87
C ILE A 457 29.02 -6.99 5.39
N ASP A 458 29.07 -5.85 6.08
CA ASP A 458 28.63 -5.77 7.46
C ASP A 458 27.18 -6.28 7.58
N ASP A 459 27.00 -7.37 8.33
CA ASP A 459 25.77 -8.13 8.43
C ASP A 459 24.62 -7.25 8.95
N ASP A 460 24.92 -6.30 9.85
CA ASP A 460 23.92 -5.40 10.43
C ASP A 460 23.14 -4.60 9.37
N ARG A 461 23.78 -4.29 8.24
CA ARG A 461 23.16 -3.55 7.12
C ARG A 461 22.21 -4.41 6.31
N LEU A 462 22.42 -5.71 6.28
CA LEU A 462 21.58 -6.66 5.54
C LEU A 462 20.49 -7.27 6.39
N LYS A 463 20.59 -7.24 7.72
CA LYS A 463 19.60 -7.85 8.63
C LYS A 463 18.15 -7.52 8.27
N PRO A 464 17.74 -6.25 8.05
CA PRO A 464 16.35 -5.97 7.67
C PRO A 464 15.98 -6.52 6.29
N LEU A 465 16.92 -6.54 5.34
CA LEU A 465 16.70 -7.11 4.00
C LEU A 465 16.58 -8.65 4.05
N ILE A 466 17.39 -9.31 4.88
CA ILE A 466 17.32 -10.76 5.13
C ILE A 466 16.00 -11.11 5.82
N ALA A 467 15.56 -10.26 6.75
CA ALA A 467 14.29 -10.43 7.44
C ALA A 467 13.08 -10.32 6.51
N GLU A 468 13.23 -9.73 5.32
CA GLU A 468 12.21 -9.72 4.25
C GLU A 468 12.27 -10.95 3.32
N GLY A 469 13.25 -11.85 3.49
CA GLY A 469 13.42 -13.07 2.71
C GLY A 469 14.05 -12.88 1.33
N ILE A 470 13.81 -11.73 0.69
CA ILE A 470 14.35 -11.36 -0.61
C ILE A 470 14.64 -9.87 -0.69
N PHE A 471 15.72 -9.53 -1.39
CA PHE A 471 16.00 -8.17 -1.86
C PHE A 471 16.63 -8.23 -3.24
N TYR A 472 16.71 -7.10 -3.92
CA TYR A 472 17.31 -7.01 -5.24
C TYR A 472 18.70 -6.42 -5.15
N VAL A 473 19.59 -6.81 -6.05
CA VAL A 473 20.84 -6.09 -6.28
C VAL A 473 20.89 -5.57 -7.70
N SER A 474 21.52 -4.41 -7.86
CA SER A 474 21.69 -3.72 -9.12
C SER A 474 23.10 -3.17 -9.23
N ASN A 475 23.69 -3.19 -10.43
CA ASN A 475 24.96 -2.52 -10.70
C ASN A 475 24.79 -1.01 -10.93
N MET A 476 23.54 -0.52 -10.97
CA MET A 476 23.18 0.89 -11.13
C MET A 476 23.71 1.55 -12.42
N LEU A 477 24.15 0.76 -13.40
CA LEU A 477 24.53 1.25 -14.73
C LEU A 477 23.27 1.59 -15.56
N SER A 478 23.43 2.29 -16.68
CA SER A 478 22.33 2.68 -17.55
C SER A 478 22.28 1.85 -18.84
N GLY A 479 21.12 1.87 -19.51
CA GLY A 479 20.92 1.22 -20.80
C GLY A 479 21.26 -0.28 -20.79
N GLU A 480 21.95 -0.74 -21.82
CA GLU A 480 22.33 -2.14 -22.02
C GLU A 480 23.35 -2.67 -21.01
N ALA A 481 23.92 -1.81 -20.15
CA ALA A 481 24.85 -2.21 -19.10
C ALA A 481 24.14 -2.50 -17.76
N TYR A 482 22.86 -2.16 -17.63
CA TYR A 482 22.09 -2.32 -16.41
C TYR A 482 21.78 -3.80 -16.12
N SER A 483 22.23 -4.28 -14.95
CA SER A 483 21.96 -5.63 -14.47
C SER A 483 21.23 -5.56 -13.12
N ARG A 484 20.18 -6.36 -12.95
CA ARG A 484 19.43 -6.51 -11.69
C ARG A 484 19.00 -7.96 -11.49
N ALA A 485 19.11 -8.47 -10.27
CA ALA A 485 18.63 -9.79 -9.88
C ALA A 485 18.05 -9.80 -8.45
N PRO A 486 17.04 -10.65 -8.16
CA PRO A 486 16.63 -10.95 -6.80
C PRO A 486 17.63 -11.88 -6.11
N ILE A 487 18.13 -11.48 -4.94
CA ILE A 487 19.00 -12.30 -4.10
C ILE A 487 18.15 -13.12 -3.13
N ARG A 488 18.32 -14.44 -3.21
CA ARG A 488 17.53 -15.42 -2.46
C ARG A 488 18.33 -16.21 -1.43
N LEU A 489 19.66 -16.07 -1.48
CA LEU A 489 20.55 -16.61 -0.46
C LEU A 489 21.74 -15.68 -0.29
N ILE A 490 22.07 -15.43 0.97
CA ILE A 490 23.26 -14.71 1.42
C ILE A 490 24.08 -15.67 2.29
N GLN A 491 25.37 -15.78 2.01
CA GLN A 491 26.28 -16.59 2.81
C GLN A 491 27.61 -15.87 2.99
N ALA A 492 27.96 -15.52 4.23
CA ALA A 492 29.30 -15.03 4.54
C ALA A 492 30.33 -16.16 4.39
N ALA A 493 31.45 -15.87 3.75
CA ALA A 493 32.60 -16.76 3.76
C ALA A 493 33.25 -16.68 5.15
N ASN A 494 33.11 -17.79 5.89
CA ASN A 494 33.65 -18.11 7.22
C ASN A 494 32.68 -17.86 8.38
N GLY A 495 32.25 -18.98 8.98
CA GLY A 495 31.56 -19.01 10.26
C GLY A 495 32.37 -18.33 11.37
N LYS A 496 31.65 -17.87 12.40
CA LYS A 496 32.18 -17.18 13.57
C LYS A 496 33.45 -17.83 14.12
N THR A 497 34.53 -17.07 14.30
CA THR A 497 35.57 -17.39 15.29
C THR A 497 35.30 -16.63 16.59
N ALA A 498 35.63 -17.25 17.72
CA ALA A 498 35.25 -16.87 19.09
C ALA A 498 35.61 -15.45 19.57
N ASN A 499 36.29 -14.61 18.76
CA ASN A 499 36.75 -13.28 19.16
C ASN A 499 36.24 -12.12 18.25
N GLY A 500 35.15 -12.30 17.51
CA GLY A 500 34.34 -11.19 17.00
C GLY A 500 34.97 -10.24 15.96
N LYS A 501 36.08 -10.62 15.30
CA LYS A 501 36.62 -9.90 14.14
C LYS A 501 36.66 -10.83 12.93
N THR A 502 35.94 -10.48 11.86
CA THR A 502 36.01 -11.15 10.57
C THR A 502 37.27 -10.71 9.82
N ALA A 503 38.19 -11.66 9.59
CA ALA A 503 39.32 -11.46 8.70
C ALA A 503 38.83 -11.56 7.24
N ASN A 504 39.16 -10.57 6.40
CA ASN A 504 39.09 -10.58 4.91
C ASN A 504 38.16 -11.65 4.28
N GLY A 505 36.87 -11.57 4.58
CA GLY A 505 35.86 -12.49 4.04
C GLY A 505 35.21 -11.96 2.77
N THR A 506 34.56 -12.85 2.02
CA THR A 506 33.66 -12.49 0.91
C THR A 506 32.22 -12.83 1.29
N THR A 507 31.23 -12.04 0.90
CA THR A 507 29.83 -12.44 1.01
C THR A 507 29.37 -13.04 -0.32
N THR A 508 28.72 -14.20 -0.29
CA THR A 508 28.12 -14.83 -1.46
C THR A 508 26.65 -14.42 -1.56
N LEU A 509 26.25 -13.87 -2.71
CA LEU A 509 24.87 -13.55 -3.04
C LEU A 509 24.43 -14.43 -4.20
N ARG A 510 23.34 -15.19 -4.03
CA ARG A 510 22.84 -16.12 -5.04
C ARG A 510 21.49 -15.71 -5.62
N PHE A 511 21.34 -15.89 -6.92
CA PHE A 511 20.07 -15.73 -7.65
C PHE A 511 19.89 -16.83 -8.71
N GLN A 512 18.64 -17.11 -9.11
CA GLN A 512 18.37 -18.00 -10.25
C GLN A 512 18.53 -17.24 -11.58
N ASN A 513 19.21 -17.82 -12.55
CA ASN A 513 19.58 -17.11 -13.78
C ASN A 513 18.36 -16.62 -14.58
N ARG A 514 17.23 -17.33 -14.52
CA ARG A 514 15.96 -16.95 -15.15
C ARG A 514 15.35 -15.66 -14.61
N GLU A 515 15.81 -15.18 -13.46
CA GLU A 515 15.28 -13.98 -12.79
C GLU A 515 16.14 -12.73 -13.08
N LEU A 516 17.15 -12.85 -13.95
CA LEU A 516 17.92 -11.71 -14.40
C LEU A 516 17.04 -10.77 -15.21
N ARG A 517 16.99 -9.52 -14.77
CA ARG A 517 16.30 -8.48 -15.53
C ARG A 517 17.00 -8.30 -16.88
N ASN A 518 16.21 -8.29 -17.96
CA ASN A 518 16.66 -8.15 -19.35
C ASN A 518 17.72 -9.20 -19.77
N ASN A 519 17.83 -10.34 -19.06
CA ASN A 519 18.88 -11.33 -19.27
C ASN A 519 20.32 -10.76 -19.23
N LYS A 520 20.54 -9.63 -18.53
CA LYS A 520 21.85 -8.99 -18.48
C LYS A 520 22.69 -9.51 -17.32
N SER A 521 23.83 -10.13 -17.62
CA SER A 521 24.76 -10.65 -16.62
C SER A 521 25.53 -9.54 -15.88
N PHE A 522 25.93 -9.83 -14.63
CA PHE A 522 26.88 -9.02 -13.89
C PHE A 522 28.32 -9.28 -14.33
N ALA A 523 29.24 -8.39 -13.96
CA ALA A 523 30.67 -8.54 -14.21
C ALA A 523 31.51 -8.20 -12.96
N THR A 524 32.67 -8.83 -12.83
CA THR A 524 33.66 -8.52 -11.78
C THR A 524 34.06 -7.04 -11.83
N GLY A 525 34.29 -6.45 -10.66
CA GLY A 525 34.63 -5.03 -10.50
C GLY A 525 33.40 -4.10 -10.46
N GLN A 526 32.20 -4.60 -10.74
CA GLN A 526 30.98 -3.79 -10.61
C GLN A 526 30.62 -3.57 -9.13
N LYS A 527 30.24 -2.33 -8.80
CA LYS A 527 29.68 -1.99 -7.49
C LYS A 527 28.19 -2.34 -7.49
N LEU A 528 27.72 -2.95 -6.41
CA LEU A 528 26.33 -3.32 -6.23
C LEU A 528 25.63 -2.44 -5.21
N THR A 529 24.36 -2.16 -5.50
CA THR A 529 23.40 -1.51 -4.62
C THR A 529 22.25 -2.47 -4.36
N ALA A 530 21.94 -2.70 -3.08
CA ALA A 530 20.72 -3.38 -2.67
C ALA A 530 19.50 -2.48 -2.87
N MET A 531 18.39 -3.08 -3.24
CA MET A 531 17.12 -2.42 -3.54
C MET A 531 15.97 -3.25 -2.99
N ARG A 532 14.90 -2.59 -2.55
CA ARG A 532 13.63 -3.27 -2.26
C ARG A 532 12.79 -3.44 -3.52
N ALA A 533 11.75 -4.27 -3.45
CA ALA A 533 10.79 -4.43 -4.54
C ALA A 533 10.04 -3.13 -4.83
N PHE A 534 9.68 -2.42 -3.75
CA PHE A 534 8.94 -1.19 -3.77
C PHE A 534 9.85 0.02 -3.50
N SER A 535 9.54 1.17 -4.14
CA SER A 535 10.02 2.45 -3.63
C SER A 535 9.50 2.68 -2.22
N TYR A 536 10.36 3.15 -1.33
CA TYR A 536 10.03 3.27 0.08
C TYR A 536 10.84 4.39 0.76
N GLY A 537 10.51 4.64 2.01
CA GLY A 537 11.37 5.35 2.94
C GLY A 537 11.15 4.80 4.36
N ASN A 538 11.82 5.42 5.31
CA ASN A 538 11.92 4.92 6.69
C ASN A 538 11.11 5.73 7.70
N LEU A 539 10.35 6.74 7.26
CA LEU A 539 9.58 7.59 8.14
C LEU A 539 8.22 6.95 8.45
N ARG A 540 7.96 6.72 9.74
CA ARG A 540 6.68 6.28 10.27
C ARG A 540 6.30 7.05 11.53
N ASP A 541 5.05 6.94 11.95
CA ASP A 541 4.56 7.50 13.22
C ASP A 541 4.65 6.48 14.38
N SER A 542 4.19 6.83 15.58
CA SER A 542 4.30 5.97 16.77
C SER A 542 2.99 5.28 17.15
N ASP A 543 2.15 4.96 16.17
CA ASP A 543 0.90 4.23 16.41
C ASP A 543 1.14 2.94 17.22
N SER A 544 0.38 2.75 18.28
CA SER A 544 0.58 1.66 19.24
C SER A 544 -0.33 0.46 18.98
N GLU A 545 -1.21 0.56 17.98
CA GLU A 545 -2.16 -0.47 17.60
C GLU A 545 -1.46 -1.80 17.30
N LYS A 546 -2.11 -2.89 17.69
CA LYS A 546 -1.54 -4.24 17.60
C LYS A 546 -2.29 -5.02 16.56
N ALA A 547 -1.54 -5.67 15.67
CA ALA A 547 -2.09 -6.65 14.78
C ALA A 547 -2.65 -7.85 15.56
N ILE A 548 -3.68 -8.46 15.00
CA ILE A 548 -4.25 -9.72 15.48
C ILE A 548 -3.58 -10.92 14.79
N TYR A 549 -2.99 -10.71 13.61
CA TYR A 549 -2.20 -11.72 12.93
C TYR A 549 -0.69 -11.48 13.06
N HIS A 550 0.03 -12.54 12.75
CA HIS A 550 1.49 -12.63 12.78
C HIS A 550 1.97 -13.18 11.44
N PHE A 551 3.19 -12.89 11.03
CA PHE A 551 3.76 -13.50 9.81
C PHE A 551 3.67 -15.02 9.88
N ALA A 552 3.03 -15.63 8.88
CA ALA A 552 2.80 -17.08 8.85
C ALA A 552 3.49 -17.75 7.66
N ASP A 553 3.82 -17.01 6.61
CA ASP A 553 4.57 -17.53 5.48
C ASP A 553 6.07 -17.61 5.82
N GLY A 554 6.57 -18.83 6.02
CA GLY A 554 7.99 -19.10 6.24
C GLY A 554 8.91 -18.68 5.08
N ALA A 555 8.35 -18.44 3.89
CA ALA A 555 9.13 -17.93 2.76
C ALA A 555 9.47 -16.43 2.87
N TYR A 556 8.81 -15.68 3.76
CA TYR A 556 9.07 -14.25 3.96
C TYR A 556 10.36 -13.94 4.77
N GLY A 557 11.20 -14.94 5.03
CA GLY A 557 12.46 -14.77 5.76
C GLY A 557 12.30 -15.05 7.24
N THR A 558 12.88 -14.21 8.11
CA THR A 558 13.07 -14.54 9.53
C THR A 558 11.98 -13.99 10.45
N ARG A 559 10.86 -13.53 9.90
CA ARG A 559 9.80 -12.82 10.64
C ARG A 559 8.64 -13.67 11.11
N VAL A 560 8.67 -14.97 10.82
CA VAL A 560 7.64 -15.94 11.24
C VAL A 560 7.28 -15.74 12.72
N ASP A 561 5.98 -15.79 13.01
CA ASP A 561 5.35 -15.60 14.32
C ASP A 561 5.51 -14.20 14.93
N GLN A 562 6.14 -13.23 14.26
CA GLN A 562 6.16 -11.85 14.72
C GLN A 562 4.87 -11.13 14.33
N PRO A 563 4.30 -10.27 15.20
CA PRO A 563 3.09 -9.51 14.86
C PRO A 563 3.40 -8.49 13.77
N TYR A 564 2.41 -8.18 12.94
CA TYR A 564 2.57 -7.10 11.98
C TYR A 564 2.66 -5.73 12.67
N PRO A 565 3.59 -4.85 12.26
CA PRO A 565 3.61 -3.49 12.78
C PRO A 565 2.50 -2.66 12.11
N LEU A 566 1.57 -2.13 12.90
CA LEU A 566 0.49 -1.27 12.41
C LEU A 566 0.83 0.22 12.52
N TRP A 567 2.07 0.62 12.23
CA TRP A 567 2.45 2.04 12.15
C TRP A 567 1.88 2.71 10.91
N ASN A 568 1.70 4.02 10.94
CA ASN A 568 1.38 4.80 9.74
C ASN A 568 2.68 5.26 9.10
N TRP A 569 2.92 4.79 7.88
CA TRP A 569 4.13 5.08 7.11
C TRP A 569 3.91 6.30 6.25
N CYS A 570 4.96 7.11 6.05
CA CYS A 570 4.85 8.33 5.28
C CYS A 570 4.53 8.02 3.82
N VAL A 571 3.55 8.73 3.25
CA VAL A 571 3.21 8.64 1.84
C VAL A 571 4.40 9.05 0.97
N LEU A 572 4.54 8.41 -0.18
CA LEU A 572 5.49 8.80 -1.22
C LEU A 572 5.09 10.14 -1.81
N PHE A 573 6.06 11.00 -2.09
CA PHE A 573 5.81 12.27 -2.77
C PHE A 573 7.01 12.67 -3.61
N ASN A 574 6.74 13.34 -4.72
CA ASN A 574 7.76 13.79 -5.65
C ASN A 574 7.64 15.30 -5.86
N GLN A 575 8.76 16.00 -5.78
CA GLN A 575 8.87 17.44 -6.00
C GLN A 575 8.00 18.31 -5.06
N PHE A 576 7.88 17.94 -3.79
CA PHE A 576 7.24 18.78 -2.77
C PHE A 576 8.03 20.11 -2.64
N PRO A 577 7.37 21.28 -2.75
CA PRO A 577 8.07 22.56 -2.79
C PRO A 577 8.74 22.88 -1.46
N ILE A 578 9.96 23.41 -1.52
CA ILE A 578 10.67 23.97 -0.38
C ILE A 578 10.63 25.49 -0.50
N SER A 579 10.04 26.15 0.49
CA SER A 579 9.91 27.61 0.52
C SER A 579 11.08 28.25 1.26
N GLU A 580 11.32 29.53 0.97
CA GLU A 580 12.11 30.39 1.84
C GLU A 580 11.35 30.65 3.16
N GLN A 581 12.08 30.91 4.25
CA GLN A 581 11.49 31.14 5.57
C GLN A 581 10.74 32.46 5.68
#